data_AF-A0A0D8XLF0-F1
#
_entry.id   AF-A0A0D8XLF0-F1
#
_cell.length_a   1.000
_cell.length_b   1.000
_cell.length_c   1.000
_cell.angle_alpha   90.00
_cell.angle_beta   90.00
_cell.angle_gamma   90.00
#
_symmetry.space_group_name_H-M   'P 1'
#
loop_
_entity.id
_entity.type
_entity.pdbx_description
1 polymer ?
#
loop_
_entity_poly.entity_id
_entity_poly.type
_entity_poly.pdbx_seq_one_letter_code
_entity_poly.pdbx_strand_id
1 'polypeptide(L)'
;MINNFYGTRKDFIALDGSLYNDVDVINNSDFALCKLGCASPEFNELKLVPFTRGQVIYQTVITQSAKRTSSMMEVWKPILNVSLLCANTMKNNGSVFWRIELNARNESINGMMVHWVEAVRRNNTERSTESVIFSTWVYASYVDFIDVVDVRNSSVQFRATSFNASGHIGGVSRSQWYNEHQIVGSNDIQMWIVKEMWRDESAAARISFKYTRTPSCSLVLSYNSHLGVEQRMEFVMDRSRGFFLDRLAFDYAYTLRLWNIGAVNTDFSSFEFRTSTCLKLVNDPTLCAPPPVDDISWTWDSNDHERNRVVLSWIYGSTDQMNENGMQVGRHDSLVSNVTTFPRMVHFDIVINPLVTISQYQCQFLDGQRRVMTWTHRSVIIYVPNEHCNYGVEITVVDSRNRRSTTTKTQVIRYDEKYQMFLSGGGSSTGVVRFHFE
;
A
#
# COMPACT_ATOMS: atom_id res chain seq x y z
N MET A 1 2.82 9.81 -44.02
CA MET A 1 2.19 10.21 -42.74
C MET A 1 3.31 10.46 -41.75
N ILE A 2 3.66 11.72 -41.52
CA ILE A 2 4.69 12.09 -40.54
C ILE A 2 3.98 12.18 -39.19
N ASN A 3 4.31 11.25 -38.29
CA ASN A 3 3.80 11.20 -36.92
C ASN A 3 4.33 12.40 -36.14
N ASN A 4 3.57 13.50 -36.15
CA ASN A 4 3.86 14.73 -35.39
C ASN A 4 3.47 14.54 -33.92
N PHE A 5 4.21 13.73 -33.18
CA PHE A 5 4.05 13.61 -31.74
C PHE A 5 4.95 14.65 -31.04
N TYR A 6 4.35 15.57 -30.28
CA TYR A 6 5.05 16.62 -29.50
C TYR A 6 5.42 16.17 -28.08
N GLY A 7 5.13 14.91 -27.75
CA GLY A 7 5.45 14.22 -26.50
C GLY A 7 5.19 12.71 -26.69
N THR A 8 5.68 11.89 -25.77
CA THR A 8 5.49 10.43 -25.84
C THR A 8 4.52 9.97 -24.77
N ARG A 9 3.56 9.11 -25.10
CA ARG A 9 2.73 8.48 -24.07
C ARG A 9 3.52 7.46 -23.30
N LYS A 10 3.34 7.48 -21.98
CA LYS A 10 3.98 6.53 -21.08
C LYS A 10 2.98 6.11 -20.02
N ASP A 11 3.10 4.86 -19.61
CA ASP A 11 2.40 4.35 -18.45
C ASP A 11 3.20 4.74 -17.20
N PHE A 12 2.56 5.48 -16.32
CA PHE A 12 3.05 5.88 -15.02
C PHE A 12 2.39 5.02 -13.94
N ILE A 13 3.12 4.79 -12.85
CA ILE A 13 2.62 4.10 -11.67
C ILE A 13 2.33 5.16 -10.62
N ALA A 14 1.07 5.24 -10.18
CA ALA A 14 0.64 6.09 -9.07
C ALA A 14 1.12 5.51 -7.73
N LEU A 15 1.07 6.32 -6.67
CA LEU A 15 1.51 5.95 -5.31
C LEU A 15 0.76 4.73 -4.75
N ASP A 16 -0.48 4.53 -5.18
CA ASP A 16 -1.29 3.38 -4.80
C ASP A 16 -1.08 2.13 -5.68
N GLY A 17 -0.07 2.17 -6.55
CA GLY A 17 0.31 1.09 -7.46
C GLY A 17 -0.54 1.01 -8.73
N SER A 18 -1.53 1.89 -8.93
CA SER A 18 -2.34 1.89 -10.14
C SER A 18 -1.59 2.47 -11.35
N LEU A 19 -1.80 1.86 -12.51
CA LEU A 19 -1.24 2.35 -13.77
C LEU A 19 -2.16 3.43 -14.35
N TYR A 20 -1.55 4.51 -14.82
CA TYR A 20 -2.23 5.52 -15.62
C TYR A 20 -1.36 5.93 -16.80
N ASN A 21 -2.00 6.22 -17.93
CA ASN A 21 -1.31 6.70 -19.10
C ASN A 21 -1.36 8.23 -19.11
N ASP A 22 -0.21 8.87 -19.29
CA ASP A 22 -0.12 10.31 -19.46
C ASP A 22 0.99 10.66 -20.47
N VAL A 23 1.05 11.93 -20.85
CA VAL A 23 2.06 12.45 -21.77
C VAL A 23 3.37 12.70 -21.00
N ASP A 24 4.41 11.94 -21.33
CA ASP A 24 5.79 12.19 -20.92
C ASP A 24 6.42 13.24 -21.86
N VAL A 25 6.70 14.42 -21.31
CA VAL A 25 7.35 15.52 -22.03
C VAL A 25 8.85 15.44 -21.75
N ILE A 26 9.55 14.62 -22.54
CA ILE A 26 11.00 14.50 -22.47
C ILE A 26 11.62 15.80 -23.01
N ASN A 27 12.28 16.57 -22.13
CA ASN A 27 12.90 17.89 -22.36
C ASN A 27 11.93 19.08 -22.51
N ASN A 28 12.05 20.03 -21.57
CA ASN A 28 11.54 21.41 -21.57
C ASN A 28 10.35 21.67 -22.51
N SER A 29 9.16 21.72 -21.91
CA SER A 29 7.92 22.24 -22.50
C SER A 29 8.13 23.48 -23.37
N ASP A 30 9.08 24.34 -23.03
CA ASP A 30 9.41 25.57 -23.75
C ASP A 30 9.83 25.34 -25.20
N PHE A 31 10.59 24.27 -25.50
CA PHE A 31 11.05 24.01 -26.88
C PHE A 31 9.94 23.40 -27.75
N ALA A 32 9.06 22.58 -27.16
CA ALA A 32 7.87 22.05 -27.82
C ALA A 32 6.81 23.14 -28.03
N LEU A 33 6.68 24.08 -27.08
CA LEU A 33 5.80 25.24 -27.18
C LEU A 33 6.34 26.31 -28.12
N CYS A 34 7.65 26.39 -28.33
CA CYS A 34 8.21 27.29 -29.34
C CYS A 34 7.80 26.88 -30.76
N LYS A 35 7.57 25.59 -31.00
CA LYS A 35 6.88 25.08 -32.20
C LYS A 35 5.38 25.41 -32.21
N LEU A 36 4.76 25.65 -31.06
CA LEU A 36 3.34 25.98 -30.91
C LEU A 36 3.05 27.48 -30.67
N GLY A 37 4.03 28.39 -30.76
CA GLY A 37 3.71 29.82 -30.61
C GLY A 37 4.83 30.80 -30.26
N CYS A 38 6.10 30.54 -30.60
CA CYS A 38 7.11 31.58 -30.44
C CYS A 38 6.91 32.70 -31.48
N ALA A 39 6.37 33.84 -31.04
CA ALA A 39 6.42 35.10 -31.78
C ALA A 39 7.79 35.80 -31.61
N SER A 40 8.89 35.05 -31.71
CA SER A 40 10.23 35.65 -31.77
C SER A 40 10.49 36.10 -33.22
N PRO A 41 11.01 37.33 -33.43
CA PRO A 41 11.33 37.86 -34.76
C PRO A 41 12.20 36.91 -35.60
N GLU A 42 13.07 36.14 -34.95
CA GLU A 42 14.01 35.19 -35.58
C GLU A 42 13.33 33.91 -36.09
N PHE A 43 12.11 33.60 -35.64
CA PHE A 43 11.37 32.38 -36.04
C PHE A 43 10.27 32.63 -37.08
N ASN A 44 9.98 33.89 -37.41
CA ASN A 44 9.01 34.24 -38.47
C ASN A 44 9.47 33.80 -39.88
N GLU A 45 10.75 33.53 -40.06
CA GLU A 45 11.32 33.09 -41.34
C GLU A 45 11.21 31.57 -41.55
N LEU A 46 10.99 30.80 -40.48
CA LEU A 46 10.88 29.34 -40.54
C LEU A 46 9.47 28.91 -40.99
N LYS A 47 9.26 28.77 -42.30
CA LYS A 47 8.02 28.28 -42.94
C LYS A 47 7.75 26.77 -42.73
N LEU A 48 8.20 26.21 -41.62
CA LEU A 48 7.91 24.83 -41.27
C LEU A 48 6.47 24.73 -40.73
N VAL A 49 5.71 23.76 -41.24
CA VAL A 49 4.28 23.55 -40.91
C VAL A 49 3.98 23.54 -39.40
N PRO A 50 4.84 22.98 -38.50
CA PRO A 50 4.59 23.07 -37.06
C PRO A 50 4.57 24.50 -36.53
N PHE A 51 5.50 25.35 -36.96
CA PHE A 51 5.65 26.73 -36.47
C PHE A 51 4.50 27.63 -36.91
N THR A 52 4.06 27.53 -38.16
CA THR A 52 2.89 28.28 -38.66
C THR A 52 1.61 27.86 -37.95
N ARG A 53 1.44 26.58 -37.60
CA ARG A 53 0.33 26.12 -36.76
C ARG A 53 0.38 26.72 -35.35
N GLY A 54 1.57 26.77 -34.75
CA GLY A 54 1.76 27.40 -33.46
C GLY A 54 1.38 28.87 -33.42
N GLN A 55 1.83 29.63 -34.41
CA GLN A 55 1.50 31.05 -34.54
C GLN A 55 -0.02 31.29 -34.67
N VAL A 56 -0.74 30.43 -35.40
CA VAL A 56 -2.22 30.49 -35.51
C VAL A 56 -2.90 30.22 -34.17
N ILE A 57 -2.42 29.22 -33.41
CA ILE A 57 -2.95 28.91 -32.08
C ILE A 57 -2.75 30.11 -31.14
N TYR A 58 -1.53 30.65 -31.07
CA TYR A 58 -1.19 31.82 -30.26
C TYR A 58 -2.06 33.04 -30.62
N GLN A 59 -2.23 33.32 -31.92
CA GLN A 59 -3.06 34.41 -32.40
C GLN A 59 -4.54 34.21 -32.03
N THR A 60 -5.03 32.97 -32.08
CA THR A 60 -6.40 32.63 -31.70
C THR A 60 -6.63 32.89 -30.21
N VAL A 61 -5.65 32.60 -29.34
CA VAL A 61 -5.74 32.90 -27.89
C VAL A 61 -5.85 34.40 -27.64
N ILE A 62 -4.94 35.20 -28.22
CA ILE A 62 -4.93 36.67 -28.04
C ILE A 62 -6.19 37.32 -28.61
N THR A 63 -6.73 36.79 -29.71
CA THR A 63 -7.92 37.35 -30.34
C THR A 63 -9.23 36.89 -29.70
N GLN A 64 -9.29 35.67 -29.15
CA GLN A 64 -10.48 35.17 -28.44
C GLN A 64 -10.60 35.71 -27.02
N SER A 65 -9.51 36.08 -26.34
CA SER A 65 -9.60 36.87 -25.11
C SER A 65 -10.33 38.20 -25.32
N ALA A 66 -10.39 38.70 -26.56
CA ALA A 66 -11.08 39.94 -26.92
C ALA A 66 -12.53 39.77 -27.44
N LYS A 67 -12.98 38.57 -27.80
CA LYS A 67 -14.33 38.33 -28.36
C LYS A 67 -15.01 37.11 -27.73
N ARG A 68 -15.68 37.31 -26.59
CA ARG A 68 -16.62 36.34 -26.01
C ARG A 68 -17.97 36.45 -26.72
N THR A 69 -18.26 35.55 -27.65
CA THR A 69 -19.62 35.27 -28.14
C THR A 69 -19.87 33.77 -28.17
N SER A 70 -20.76 33.31 -27.30
CA SER A 70 -21.37 31.97 -27.26
C SER A 70 -22.18 31.72 -28.55
N SER A 71 -22.28 30.51 -29.11
CA SER A 71 -23.40 29.64 -28.72
C SER A 71 -23.36 28.19 -29.24
N MET A 72 -22.28 27.67 -29.84
CA MET A 72 -22.25 26.25 -30.29
C MET A 72 -20.99 25.43 -29.95
N MET A 73 -19.89 26.04 -29.48
CA MET A 73 -18.68 25.30 -29.03
C MET A 73 -18.74 24.86 -27.55
N GLU A 74 -19.78 25.19 -26.80
CA GLU A 74 -19.86 24.92 -25.35
C GLU A 74 -20.12 23.45 -24.97
N VAL A 75 -20.55 22.61 -25.92
CA VAL A 75 -21.05 21.25 -25.62
C VAL A 75 -19.94 20.23 -25.42
N TRP A 76 -18.81 20.35 -26.15
CA TRP A 76 -17.70 19.42 -26.01
C TRP A 76 -16.55 20.07 -25.22
N LYS A 77 -16.16 19.45 -24.10
CA LYS A 77 -15.03 19.89 -23.28
C LYS A 77 -14.02 18.74 -23.17
N PRO A 78 -12.82 18.88 -23.75
CA PRO A 78 -11.77 17.88 -23.63
C PRO A 78 -11.33 17.62 -22.19
N ILE A 79 -11.32 18.68 -21.36
CA ILE A 79 -11.18 18.59 -19.91
C ILE A 79 -12.59 18.61 -19.31
N LEU A 80 -12.98 17.54 -18.62
CA LEU A 80 -14.27 17.44 -17.94
C LEU A 80 -14.33 18.33 -16.70
N ASN A 81 -13.26 18.32 -15.91
CA ASN A 81 -13.19 19.05 -14.64
C ASN A 81 -11.75 19.52 -14.37
N VAL A 82 -11.65 20.66 -13.69
CA VAL A 82 -10.42 21.19 -13.13
C VAL A 82 -10.61 21.23 -11.63
N SER A 83 -9.73 20.59 -10.87
CA SER A 83 -9.83 20.59 -9.42
C SER A 83 -8.48 20.78 -8.77
N LEU A 84 -8.47 21.47 -7.63
CA LEU A 84 -7.33 21.50 -6.75
C LEU A 84 -7.13 20.13 -6.12
N LEU A 85 -6.01 19.47 -6.44
CA LEU A 85 -5.65 18.20 -5.83
C LEU A 85 -5.16 18.42 -4.41
N CYS A 86 -4.24 19.36 -4.22
CA CYS A 86 -3.65 19.68 -2.94
C CYS A 86 -3.00 21.07 -2.95
N ALA A 87 -2.75 21.63 -1.77
CA ALA A 87 -2.00 22.88 -1.59
C ALA A 87 -1.14 22.87 -0.32
N ASN A 88 0.04 23.47 -0.37
CA ASN A 88 0.91 23.70 0.80
C ASN A 88 1.16 25.20 0.99
N THR A 89 0.93 25.71 2.20
CA THR A 89 1.34 27.06 2.58
C THR A 89 2.81 27.06 2.99
N MET A 90 3.65 27.85 2.32
CA MET A 90 5.05 28.01 2.69
C MET A 90 5.16 29.08 3.77
N LYS A 91 5.67 28.68 4.95
CA LYS A 91 5.70 29.51 6.18
C LYS A 91 6.47 30.83 6.04
N ASN A 92 7.40 30.96 5.10
CA ASN A 92 8.36 32.07 5.13
C ASN A 92 7.92 33.32 4.33
N ASN A 93 7.14 33.18 3.26
CA ASN A 93 6.82 34.30 2.34
C ASN A 93 5.32 34.43 1.99
N GLY A 94 4.44 33.61 2.58
CA GLY A 94 3.04 33.55 2.18
C GLY A 94 2.81 32.94 0.79
N SER A 95 3.84 32.33 0.19
CA SER A 95 3.70 31.57 -1.04
C SER A 95 2.93 30.28 -0.79
N VAL A 96 2.13 29.88 -1.78
CA VAL A 96 1.35 28.66 -1.73
C VAL A 96 1.75 27.80 -2.93
N PHE A 97 2.13 26.55 -2.67
CA PHE A 97 2.27 25.53 -3.70
C PHE A 97 0.90 24.92 -3.95
N TRP A 98 0.49 24.81 -5.20
CA TRP A 98 -0.77 24.21 -5.62
C TRP A 98 -0.48 23.14 -6.66
N ARG A 99 -1.14 21.99 -6.54
CA ARG A 99 -1.19 20.99 -7.59
C ARG A 99 -2.61 20.90 -8.10
N ILE A 100 -2.78 21.18 -9.39
CA ILE A 100 -4.07 21.21 -10.06
C ILE A 100 -4.18 19.94 -10.89
N GLU A 101 -5.30 19.24 -10.76
CA GLU A 101 -5.65 18.06 -11.55
C GLU A 101 -6.58 18.46 -12.70
N LEU A 102 -6.22 18.03 -13.91
CA LEU A 102 -7.00 18.17 -15.13
C LEU A 102 -7.61 16.82 -15.48
N ASN A 103 -8.92 16.67 -15.26
CA ASN A 103 -9.61 15.44 -15.64
C ASN A 103 -9.94 15.46 -17.13
N ALA A 104 -9.05 14.91 -17.95
CA ALA A 104 -9.23 14.79 -19.40
C ALA A 104 -10.13 13.59 -19.79
N ARG A 105 -10.94 13.73 -20.85
CA ARG A 105 -11.63 12.60 -21.47
C ARG A 105 -10.61 11.63 -22.09
N ASN A 106 -10.91 10.33 -22.08
CA ASN A 106 -10.07 9.32 -22.75
C ASN A 106 -9.82 9.63 -24.24
N GLU A 107 -10.80 10.23 -24.93
CA GLU A 107 -10.67 10.65 -26.33
C GLU A 107 -9.77 11.88 -26.50
N SER A 108 -9.67 12.77 -25.51
CA SER A 108 -8.74 13.91 -25.55
C SER A 108 -7.30 13.49 -25.26
N ILE A 109 -7.13 12.47 -24.42
CA ILE A 109 -5.86 11.79 -24.23
C ILE A 109 -5.39 11.19 -25.57
N ASN A 110 -6.31 10.66 -26.37
CA ASN A 110 -6.01 10.08 -27.69
C ASN A 110 -5.50 11.07 -28.75
N GLY A 111 -5.83 12.35 -28.63
CA GLY A 111 -5.48 13.39 -29.62
C GLY A 111 -4.18 14.15 -29.38
N MET A 112 -3.45 13.91 -28.28
CA MET A 112 -2.30 14.73 -27.84
C MET A 112 -2.66 16.22 -27.82
N MET A 113 -3.57 16.58 -26.92
CA MET A 113 -4.02 17.96 -26.74
C MET A 113 -3.05 18.74 -25.84
N VAL A 114 -3.00 20.05 -26.04
CA VAL A 114 -2.31 20.98 -25.14
C VAL A 114 -3.34 21.82 -24.41
N HIS A 115 -3.08 22.11 -23.14
CA HIS A 115 -3.99 22.84 -22.27
C HIS A 115 -3.34 24.14 -21.80
N TRP A 116 -4.05 25.25 -21.94
CA TRP A 116 -3.72 26.52 -21.29
C TRP A 116 -4.45 26.56 -19.96
N VAL A 117 -3.69 26.61 -18.87
CA VAL A 117 -4.23 26.64 -17.52
C VAL A 117 -3.97 27.99 -16.90
N GLU A 118 -5.01 28.60 -16.34
CA GLU A 118 -4.94 29.89 -15.66
C GLU A 118 -5.43 29.76 -14.22
N ALA A 119 -4.75 30.43 -13.29
CA ALA A 119 -5.29 30.71 -11.98
C ALA A 119 -5.77 32.17 -11.96
N VAL A 120 -7.06 32.34 -11.66
CA VAL A 120 -7.73 33.65 -11.65
C VAL A 120 -8.10 33.99 -10.22
N ARG A 121 -7.63 35.14 -9.75
CA ARG A 121 -7.93 35.69 -8.44
C ARG A 121 -9.02 36.74 -8.55
N ARG A 122 -9.98 36.68 -7.63
CA ARG A 122 -11.02 37.70 -7.45
C ARG A 122 -10.97 38.21 -6.02
N ASN A 123 -11.05 39.52 -5.84
CA ASN A 123 -11.20 40.12 -4.52
C ASN A 123 -12.62 39.84 -3.99
N ASN A 124 -12.75 39.40 -2.73
CA ASN A 124 -14.05 39.07 -2.16
C ASN A 124 -14.93 40.32 -1.99
N THR A 125 -14.33 41.51 -1.83
CA THR A 125 -15.04 42.79 -1.69
C THR A 125 -15.48 43.38 -3.03
N GLU A 126 -14.65 43.26 -4.07
CA GLU A 126 -14.93 43.74 -5.43
C GLU A 126 -15.07 42.56 -6.40
N ARG A 127 -16.29 42.02 -6.49
CA ARG A 127 -16.56 40.81 -7.29
C ARG A 127 -16.44 41.02 -8.81
N SER A 128 -16.31 42.26 -9.28
CA SER A 128 -16.26 42.62 -10.70
C SER A 128 -14.86 42.54 -11.30
N THR A 129 -13.80 42.56 -10.49
CA THR A 129 -12.41 42.57 -10.98
C THR A 129 -11.77 41.19 -10.79
N GLU A 130 -11.47 40.55 -11.92
CA GLU A 130 -10.69 39.32 -11.98
C GLU A 130 -9.28 39.64 -12.46
N SER A 131 -8.28 39.05 -11.81
CA SER A 131 -6.87 39.16 -12.21
C SER A 131 -6.30 37.77 -12.45
N VAL A 132 -5.61 37.58 -13.57
CA VAL A 132 -4.85 36.34 -13.80
C VAL A 132 -3.56 36.46 -12.99
N ILE A 133 -3.35 35.53 -12.06
CA ILE A 133 -2.15 35.47 -11.21
C ILE A 133 -1.16 34.44 -11.72
N PHE A 134 -1.63 33.48 -12.51
CA PHE A 134 -0.78 32.47 -13.13
C PHE A 134 -1.37 31.99 -14.43
N SER A 135 -0.49 31.68 -15.37
CA SER A 135 -0.86 30.94 -16.54
C SER A 135 0.31 30.08 -17.05
N THR A 136 -0.01 28.89 -17.55
CA THR A 136 0.98 28.00 -18.16
C THR A 136 0.35 27.09 -19.20
N TRP A 137 1.19 26.55 -20.06
CA TRP A 137 0.83 25.52 -21.01
C TRP A 137 1.24 24.15 -20.47
N VAL A 138 0.36 23.16 -20.62
CA VAL A 138 0.62 21.79 -20.16
C VAL A 138 0.05 20.75 -21.11
N TYR A 139 0.77 19.63 -21.24
CA TYR A 139 0.30 18.44 -21.94
C TYR A 139 -0.13 17.33 -20.97
N ALA A 140 0.38 17.39 -19.74
CA ALA A 140 0.09 16.43 -18.68
C ALA A 140 -1.28 16.69 -18.02
N SER A 141 -1.74 15.70 -17.27
CA SER A 141 -2.95 15.80 -16.45
C SER A 141 -2.78 16.61 -15.15
N TYR A 142 -1.59 17.15 -14.89
CA TYR A 142 -1.29 17.97 -13.72
C TYR A 142 -0.57 19.27 -14.05
N VAL A 143 -0.83 20.28 -13.24
CA VAL A 143 -0.06 21.51 -13.21
C VAL A 143 0.36 21.82 -11.78
N ASP A 144 1.66 21.99 -11.59
CA ASP A 144 2.23 22.49 -10.35
C ASP A 144 2.47 23.99 -10.48
N PHE A 145 2.09 24.73 -9.45
CA PHE A 145 2.18 26.19 -9.42
C PHE A 145 2.60 26.68 -8.04
N ILE A 146 3.56 27.59 -7.98
CA ILE A 146 4.04 28.24 -6.76
C ILE A 146 3.98 29.75 -6.97
N ASP A 147 3.26 30.45 -6.11
CA ASP A 147 3.27 31.91 -6.10
C ASP A 147 2.82 32.48 -4.76
N VAL A 148 3.11 33.77 -4.56
CA VAL A 148 2.66 34.57 -3.42
C VAL A 148 1.22 35.02 -3.68
N VAL A 149 0.28 34.23 -3.20
CA VAL A 149 -1.15 34.51 -3.34
C VAL A 149 -1.75 34.78 -1.97
N ASP A 150 -2.05 36.05 -1.69
CA ASP A 150 -2.85 36.38 -0.51
C ASP A 150 -4.31 35.94 -0.71
N VAL A 151 -4.67 34.83 -0.09
CA VAL A 151 -6.01 34.23 -0.12
C VAL A 151 -6.92 34.70 1.02
N ARG A 152 -6.44 35.56 1.94
CA ARG A 152 -7.22 36.01 3.11
C ARG A 152 -8.49 36.74 2.71
N ASN A 153 -8.39 37.63 1.72
CA ASN A 153 -9.51 38.42 1.19
C ASN A 153 -9.80 38.14 -0.29
N SER A 154 -9.25 37.06 -0.83
CA SER A 154 -9.44 36.71 -2.23
C SER A 154 -9.86 35.25 -2.40
N SER A 155 -10.50 34.98 -3.53
CA SER A 155 -10.81 33.61 -3.96
C SER A 155 -10.08 33.33 -5.26
N VAL A 156 -9.62 32.09 -5.43
CA VAL A 156 -8.91 31.63 -6.63
C VAL A 156 -9.76 30.60 -7.37
N GLN A 157 -9.86 30.72 -8.69
CA GLN A 157 -10.46 29.73 -9.57
C GLN A 157 -9.45 29.31 -10.64
N PHE A 158 -9.37 28.01 -10.89
CA PHE A 158 -8.57 27.46 -11.98
C PHE A 158 -9.41 27.29 -13.22
N ARG A 159 -8.84 27.64 -14.37
CA ARG A 159 -9.47 27.56 -15.68
C ARG A 159 -8.55 26.79 -16.61
N ALA A 160 -9.12 25.90 -17.41
CA ALA A 160 -8.37 25.16 -18.42
C ALA A 160 -9.06 25.29 -19.77
N THR A 161 -8.28 25.66 -20.78
CA THR A 161 -8.69 25.77 -22.18
C THR A 161 -7.86 24.78 -22.99
N SER A 162 -8.48 24.06 -23.92
CA SER A 162 -7.83 22.97 -24.65
C SER A 162 -7.64 23.30 -26.12
N PHE A 163 -6.55 22.80 -26.70
CA PHE A 163 -6.17 23.06 -28.09
C PHE A 163 -5.66 21.77 -28.73
N ASN A 164 -5.91 21.62 -30.03
CA ASN A 164 -5.31 20.59 -30.88
C ASN A 164 -4.57 21.26 -32.05
N ALA A 165 -4.12 20.43 -33.00
CA ALA A 165 -3.47 20.88 -34.23
C ALA A 165 -4.31 21.85 -35.08
N SER A 166 -5.63 21.92 -34.88
CA SER A 166 -6.56 22.79 -35.60
C SER A 166 -6.92 24.07 -34.84
N GLY A 167 -6.43 24.24 -33.61
CA GLY A 167 -6.72 25.43 -32.79
C GLY A 167 -7.49 25.13 -31.51
N HIS A 168 -8.21 26.14 -31.04
CA HIS A 168 -9.04 26.08 -29.84
C HIS A 168 -10.16 25.05 -29.97
N ILE A 169 -10.37 24.27 -28.92
CA ILE A 169 -11.43 23.27 -28.85
C ILE A 169 -12.29 23.48 -27.62
N GLY A 170 -13.60 23.49 -27.88
CA GLY A 170 -14.59 23.29 -26.84
C GLY A 170 -14.80 24.51 -25.94
N GLY A 171 -15.40 24.28 -24.77
CA GLY A 171 -15.56 25.32 -23.76
C GLY A 171 -14.44 25.33 -22.72
N VAL A 172 -14.25 26.46 -22.05
CA VAL A 172 -13.36 26.58 -20.89
C VAL A 172 -13.91 25.76 -19.73
N SER A 173 -13.07 24.91 -19.15
CA SER A 173 -13.37 24.16 -17.93
C SER A 173 -12.91 24.94 -16.72
N ARG A 174 -13.74 24.98 -15.68
CA ARG A 174 -13.53 25.83 -14.51
C ARG A 174 -13.69 25.01 -13.25
N SER A 175 -12.80 25.23 -12.28
CA SER A 175 -12.98 24.72 -10.93
C SER A 175 -14.03 25.54 -10.17
N GLN A 176 -14.39 25.06 -8.98
CA GLN A 176 -15.01 25.94 -7.97
C GLN A 176 -14.03 27.06 -7.56
N TRP A 177 -14.57 28.09 -6.90
CA TRP A 177 -13.75 29.10 -6.24
C TRP A 177 -13.20 28.55 -4.91
N TYR A 178 -11.91 28.72 -4.68
CA TYR A 178 -11.20 28.32 -3.47
C TYR A 178 -10.86 29.55 -2.62
N ASN A 179 -11.25 29.54 -1.36
CA ASN A 179 -10.95 30.60 -0.38
C ASN A 179 -10.01 30.10 0.73
N GLU A 180 -9.52 31.01 1.58
CA GLU A 180 -8.62 30.67 2.68
C GLU A 180 -9.13 29.52 3.56
N HIS A 181 -10.42 29.51 3.92
CA HIS A 181 -10.98 28.47 4.79
C HIS A 181 -10.92 27.05 4.20
N GLN A 182 -10.99 26.96 2.87
CA GLN A 182 -10.86 25.70 2.14
C GLN A 182 -9.39 25.26 2.03
N ILE A 183 -8.44 26.20 2.03
CA ILE A 183 -7.00 25.95 1.81
C ILE A 183 -6.24 25.73 3.13
N VAL A 184 -6.55 26.47 4.19
CA VAL A 184 -5.75 26.58 5.43
C VAL A 184 -6.34 25.75 6.59
N GLY A 185 -7.34 24.92 6.33
CA GLY A 185 -8.09 24.28 7.40
C GLY A 185 -7.44 23.03 8.01
N SER A 186 -7.83 22.73 9.25
CA SER A 186 -7.46 21.50 9.97
C SER A 186 -7.72 20.26 9.13
N ASN A 187 -6.74 19.35 9.14
CA ASN A 187 -6.64 18.23 8.22
C ASN A 187 -6.89 16.91 8.95
N ASP A 188 -8.15 16.66 9.30
CA ASP A 188 -8.56 15.29 9.62
C ASP A 188 -8.53 14.46 8.33
N ILE A 189 -7.65 13.45 8.32
CA ILE A 189 -7.45 12.54 7.20
C ILE A 189 -8.14 11.23 7.54
N GLN A 190 -9.21 10.91 6.81
CA GLN A 190 -9.87 9.63 6.93
C GLN A 190 -9.22 8.64 5.97
N MET A 191 -8.75 7.51 6.50
CA MET A 191 -8.14 6.43 5.71
C MET A 191 -9.04 5.19 5.72
N TRP A 192 -8.98 4.41 4.65
CA TRP A 192 -9.63 3.09 4.58
C TRP A 192 -8.93 2.18 3.57
N ILE A 193 -9.12 0.86 3.75
CA ILE A 193 -8.60 -0.14 2.82
C ILE A 193 -9.50 -0.20 1.58
N VAL A 194 -8.90 -0.07 0.40
CA VAL A 194 -9.58 -0.31 -0.88
C VAL A 194 -9.51 -1.78 -1.24
N LYS A 195 -8.32 -2.37 -1.10
CA LYS A 195 -8.07 -3.77 -1.49
C LYS A 195 -6.87 -4.33 -0.76
N GLU A 196 -7.03 -5.54 -0.22
CA GLU A 196 -5.93 -6.40 0.20
C GLU A 196 -5.59 -7.41 -0.89
N MET A 197 -4.34 -7.82 -0.96
CA MET A 197 -3.89 -8.83 -1.92
C MET A 197 -2.67 -9.58 -1.41
N TRP A 198 -2.52 -10.80 -1.91
CA TRP A 198 -1.27 -11.54 -1.80
C TRP A 198 -0.29 -11.01 -2.85
N ARG A 199 0.94 -10.70 -2.43
CA ARG A 199 2.01 -10.24 -3.31
C ARG A 199 3.37 -10.66 -2.76
N ASP A 200 4.18 -11.29 -3.60
CA ASP A 200 5.57 -11.67 -3.28
C ASP A 200 5.69 -12.42 -1.94
N GLU A 201 4.83 -13.43 -1.74
CA GLU A 201 4.76 -14.25 -0.52
C GLU A 201 4.39 -13.47 0.77
N SER A 202 3.84 -12.27 0.63
CA SER A 202 3.43 -11.38 1.73
C SER A 202 2.04 -10.78 1.48
N ALA A 203 1.46 -10.15 2.51
CA ALA A 203 0.27 -9.34 2.34
C ALA A 203 0.66 -7.97 1.78
N ALA A 204 -0.22 -7.40 0.98
CA ALA A 204 -0.14 -6.01 0.53
C ALA A 204 -1.52 -5.37 0.60
N ALA A 205 -1.54 -4.07 0.83
CA ALA A 205 -2.78 -3.31 0.98
C ALA A 205 -2.71 -2.01 0.16
N ARG A 206 -3.76 -1.75 -0.60
CA ARG A 206 -4.03 -0.45 -1.21
C ARG A 206 -4.94 0.34 -0.27
N ILE A 207 -4.43 1.47 0.20
CA ILE A 207 -5.12 2.33 1.14
C ILE A 207 -5.47 3.62 0.41
N SER A 208 -6.70 4.07 0.59
CA SER A 208 -7.13 5.39 0.14
C SER A 208 -7.37 6.28 1.33
N PHE A 209 -7.29 7.59 1.08
CA PHE A 209 -7.59 8.58 2.09
C PHE A 209 -8.41 9.73 1.51
N LYS A 210 -9.12 10.41 2.39
CA LYS A 210 -9.89 11.61 2.08
C LYS A 210 -9.64 12.66 3.13
N TYR A 211 -9.51 13.89 2.65
CA TYR A 211 -9.48 15.07 3.49
C TYR A 211 -10.88 15.63 3.64
N THR A 212 -11.18 16.16 4.82
CA THR A 212 -12.36 17.00 5.03
C THR A 212 -12.26 18.32 4.28
N ARG A 213 -11.04 18.80 4.01
CA ARG A 213 -10.72 20.07 3.30
C ARG A 213 -9.69 19.86 2.18
N THR A 214 -9.09 20.92 1.65
CA THR A 214 -8.03 20.79 0.65
C THR A 214 -6.82 20.08 1.25
N PRO A 215 -6.32 19.01 0.60
CA PRO A 215 -5.17 18.28 1.12
C PRO A 215 -3.87 19.07 1.12
N SER A 216 -2.97 18.74 2.04
CA SER A 216 -1.53 19.06 1.89
C SER A 216 -0.95 18.25 0.74
N CYS A 217 -0.13 18.86 -0.10
CA CYS A 217 0.59 18.14 -1.14
C CYS A 217 1.70 17.28 -0.60
N SER A 218 2.27 17.62 0.56
CA SER A 218 3.42 16.92 1.11
C SER A 218 3.03 16.18 2.38
N LEU A 219 3.12 14.85 2.33
CA LEU A 219 2.64 13.96 3.38
C LEU A 219 3.74 13.02 3.87
N VAL A 220 3.60 12.62 5.13
CA VAL A 220 4.41 11.59 5.77
C VAL A 220 3.49 10.49 6.25
N LEU A 221 3.75 9.27 5.80
CA LEU A 221 3.17 8.05 6.33
C LEU A 221 4.18 7.37 7.25
N SER A 222 3.74 6.96 8.43
CA SER A 222 4.49 6.07 9.31
C SER A 222 3.63 4.89 9.77
N TYR A 223 4.26 3.73 9.90
CA TYR A 223 3.67 2.55 10.52
C TYR A 223 4.75 1.64 11.09
N ASN A 224 4.41 0.87 12.12
CA ASN A 224 5.34 -0.15 12.62
C ASN A 224 5.20 -1.42 11.80
N SER A 225 6.32 -1.94 11.32
CA SER A 225 6.38 -3.28 10.73
C SER A 225 6.14 -4.36 11.79
N HIS A 226 5.77 -5.56 11.34
CA HIS A 226 5.64 -6.74 12.21
C HIS A 226 6.95 -7.13 12.93
N LEU A 227 8.10 -6.60 12.49
CA LEU A 227 9.41 -6.77 13.11
C LEU A 227 9.71 -5.71 14.18
N GLY A 228 8.76 -4.83 14.49
CA GLY A 228 8.92 -3.75 15.48
C GLY A 228 9.73 -2.55 14.98
N VAL A 229 10.07 -2.50 13.69
CA VAL A 229 10.78 -1.37 13.07
C VAL A 229 9.77 -0.39 12.49
N GLU A 230 9.87 0.88 12.85
CA GLU A 230 9.08 1.97 12.25
C GLU A 230 9.50 2.17 10.78
N GLN A 231 8.52 2.08 9.89
CA GLN A 231 8.65 2.43 8.48
C GLN A 231 8.09 3.83 8.29
N ARG A 232 8.84 4.69 7.59
CA ARG A 232 8.45 6.07 7.30
C ARG A 232 8.66 6.39 5.83
N MET A 233 7.65 6.95 5.19
CA MET A 233 7.67 7.36 3.79
C MET A 233 7.17 8.80 3.65
N GLU A 234 7.95 9.62 2.96
CA GLU A 234 7.56 10.98 2.58
C GLU A 234 7.20 11.00 1.09
N PHE A 235 6.05 11.59 0.75
CA PHE A 235 5.57 11.59 -0.63
C PHE A 235 4.78 12.86 -0.96
N VAL A 236 4.68 13.13 -2.26
CA VAL A 236 3.84 14.21 -2.80
C VAL A 236 2.57 13.61 -3.36
N MET A 237 1.41 14.12 -2.94
CA MET A 237 0.10 13.62 -3.38
C MET A 237 -0.04 13.59 -4.91
N ASP A 238 -0.57 12.48 -5.41
CA ASP A 238 -0.96 12.29 -6.81
C ASP A 238 -2.47 12.02 -6.92
N ARG A 239 -2.97 11.69 -8.13
CA ARG A 239 -4.41 11.41 -8.35
C ARG A 239 -4.95 10.25 -7.53
N SER A 240 -4.10 9.32 -7.10
CA SER A 240 -4.59 8.12 -6.44
C SER A 240 -5.29 8.42 -5.13
N ARG A 241 -4.91 9.53 -4.47
CA ARG A 241 -5.36 9.88 -3.12
C ARG A 241 -5.24 8.67 -2.19
N GLY A 242 -4.14 7.97 -2.34
CA GLY A 242 -3.88 6.69 -1.69
C GLY A 242 -2.42 6.32 -1.78
N PHE A 243 -2.09 5.19 -1.18
CA PHE A 243 -0.74 4.63 -1.19
C PHE A 243 -0.81 3.11 -1.12
N PHE A 244 0.23 2.48 -1.63
CA PHE A 244 0.39 1.03 -1.64
C PHE A 244 1.40 0.63 -0.58
N LEU A 245 0.98 -0.26 0.32
CA LEU A 245 1.85 -0.89 1.30
C LEU A 245 2.12 -2.33 0.87
N ASP A 246 3.40 -2.67 0.72
CA ASP A 246 3.87 -4.00 0.42
C ASP A 246 4.56 -4.65 1.63
N ARG A 247 4.86 -5.94 1.51
CA ARG A 247 5.63 -6.71 2.50
C ARG A 247 5.03 -6.69 3.91
N LEU A 248 3.70 -6.62 3.99
CA LEU A 248 2.97 -6.75 5.24
C LEU A 248 2.91 -8.24 5.64
N ALA A 249 3.05 -8.53 6.93
CA ALA A 249 2.72 -9.84 7.48
C ALA A 249 1.20 -10.10 7.35
N PHE A 250 0.85 -11.36 7.09
CA PHE A 250 -0.53 -11.85 7.16
C PHE A 250 -1.03 -11.87 8.60
N ASP A 251 -2.34 -11.67 8.78
CA ASP A 251 -3.00 -11.72 10.08
C ASP A 251 -2.34 -10.85 11.18
N TYR A 252 -1.85 -9.67 10.79
CA TYR A 252 -1.13 -8.77 11.68
C TYR A 252 -1.82 -7.41 11.73
N ALA A 253 -1.90 -6.84 12.93
CA ALA A 253 -2.51 -5.54 13.17
C ALA A 253 -1.49 -4.41 12.91
N TYR A 254 -1.86 -3.46 12.07
CA TYR A 254 -1.07 -2.28 11.74
C TYR A 254 -1.81 -1.02 12.17
N THR A 255 -1.07 -0.09 12.76
CA THR A 255 -1.53 1.28 13.01
C THR A 255 -0.76 2.22 12.09
N LEU A 256 -1.46 2.79 11.13
CA LEU A 256 -0.93 3.80 10.22
C LEU A 256 -1.08 5.18 10.85
N ARG A 257 -0.10 6.05 10.63
CA ARG A 257 -0.12 7.46 10.99
C ARG A 257 0.19 8.28 9.76
N LEU A 258 -0.67 9.23 9.43
CA LEU A 258 -0.52 10.10 8.27
C LEU A 258 -0.61 11.56 8.72
N TRP A 259 0.37 12.37 8.33
CA TRP A 259 0.40 13.81 8.65
C TRP A 259 1.08 14.62 7.56
N ASN A 260 0.96 15.94 7.67
CA ASN A 260 1.54 16.88 6.70
C ASN A 260 3.00 17.18 7.05
N ILE A 261 3.88 17.30 6.05
CA ILE A 261 5.28 17.70 6.29
C ILE A 261 5.30 19.09 6.93
N GLY A 262 5.96 19.22 8.08
CA GLY A 262 6.08 20.48 8.83
C GLY A 262 4.93 20.77 9.81
N ALA A 263 3.99 19.85 9.97
CA ALA A 263 3.08 19.80 11.12
C ALA A 263 3.85 19.42 12.40
N VAL A 264 3.32 19.80 13.57
CA VAL A 264 3.86 19.32 14.86
C VAL A 264 3.62 17.80 14.91
N ASN A 265 4.59 17.02 15.41
CA ASN A 265 4.52 15.54 15.44
C ASN A 265 3.29 14.95 16.17
N THR A 266 2.50 15.77 16.85
CA THR A 266 1.27 15.39 17.55
C THR A 266 -0.01 15.52 16.71
N ASP A 267 0.07 16.15 15.53
CA ASP A 267 -1.08 16.42 14.66
C ASP A 267 -1.10 15.43 13.49
N PHE A 268 -1.49 14.18 13.77
CA PHE A 268 -1.59 13.10 12.80
C PHE A 268 -2.95 12.41 12.87
N SER A 269 -3.39 11.88 11.73
CA SER A 269 -4.53 10.96 11.68
C SER A 269 -4.04 9.52 11.77
N SER A 270 -4.68 8.72 12.63
CA SER A 270 -4.37 7.29 12.79
C SER A 270 -5.44 6.39 12.20
N PHE A 271 -5.03 5.29 11.59
CA PHE A 271 -5.93 4.26 11.08
C PHE A 271 -5.40 2.87 11.42
N GLU A 272 -6.24 2.07 12.06
CA GLU A 272 -5.89 0.71 12.48
C GLU A 272 -6.59 -0.30 11.58
N PHE A 273 -5.84 -1.30 11.15
CA PHE A 273 -6.39 -2.43 10.41
C PHE A 273 -5.60 -3.71 10.68
N ARG A 274 -6.23 -4.86 10.46
CA ARG A 274 -5.59 -6.16 10.51
C ARG A 274 -5.62 -6.79 9.13
N THR A 275 -4.46 -7.17 8.61
CA THR A 275 -4.37 -7.86 7.33
C THR A 275 -5.08 -9.22 7.40
N SER A 276 -5.66 -9.65 6.28
CA SER A 276 -6.26 -10.98 6.19
C SER A 276 -5.22 -12.10 6.32
N THR A 277 -5.68 -13.29 6.70
CA THR A 277 -4.85 -14.50 6.62
C THR A 277 -4.51 -14.81 5.15
N CYS A 278 -3.36 -15.43 4.91
CA CYS A 278 -2.89 -15.73 3.54
C CYS A 278 -3.94 -16.52 2.72
N LEU A 279 -4.57 -17.52 3.33
CA LEU A 279 -5.58 -18.38 2.70
C LEU A 279 -6.85 -17.62 2.26
N LYS A 280 -7.12 -16.43 2.78
CA LYS A 280 -8.23 -15.57 2.31
C LYS A 280 -7.86 -14.79 1.05
N LEU A 281 -6.56 -14.64 0.75
CA LEU A 281 -6.04 -13.80 -0.33
C LEU A 281 -5.59 -14.61 -1.56
N VAL A 282 -5.45 -15.93 -1.43
CA VAL A 282 -5.05 -16.83 -2.52
C VAL A 282 -6.01 -18.02 -2.66
N ASN A 283 -6.16 -18.49 -3.88
CA ASN A 283 -6.91 -19.73 -4.17
C ASN A 283 -6.03 -20.98 -4.03
N ASP A 284 -4.71 -20.84 -4.14
CA ASP A 284 -3.74 -21.94 -4.03
C ASP A 284 -3.04 -21.89 -2.66
N PRO A 285 -3.35 -22.83 -1.74
CA PRO A 285 -2.73 -22.89 -0.42
C PRO A 285 -1.21 -23.07 -0.44
N THR A 286 -0.64 -23.57 -1.54
CA THR A 286 0.81 -23.76 -1.65
C THR A 286 1.58 -22.43 -1.74
N LEU A 287 0.88 -21.31 -2.00
CA LEU A 287 1.44 -19.96 -1.95
C LEU A 287 1.58 -19.40 -0.54
N CYS A 288 0.99 -20.06 0.46
CA CYS A 288 1.07 -19.68 1.86
C CYS A 288 2.13 -20.48 2.62
N ALA A 289 2.55 -19.93 3.76
CA ALA A 289 3.29 -20.71 4.75
C ALA A 289 2.46 -21.93 5.19
N PRO A 290 3.11 -23.06 5.54
CA PRO A 290 2.42 -24.21 6.08
C PRO A 290 1.68 -23.85 7.39
N PRO A 291 0.59 -24.54 7.73
CA PRO A 291 -0.10 -24.33 8.99
C PRO A 291 0.80 -24.75 10.16
N PRO A 292 0.54 -24.27 11.38
CA PRO A 292 1.20 -24.77 12.58
C PRO A 292 0.83 -26.24 12.84
N VAL A 293 1.54 -26.88 13.78
CA VAL A 293 1.07 -28.16 14.35
C VAL A 293 -0.15 -27.91 15.22
N ASP A 294 -1.14 -28.81 15.12
CA ASP A 294 -2.44 -28.66 15.79
C ASP A 294 -2.32 -28.83 17.31
N ASP A 295 -1.50 -29.79 17.74
CA ASP A 295 -1.28 -30.10 19.14
C ASP A 295 0.11 -30.71 19.37
N ILE A 296 0.66 -30.52 20.58
CA ILE A 296 1.88 -31.15 21.06
C ILE A 296 1.55 -31.87 22.38
N SER A 297 1.61 -33.19 22.34
CA SER A 297 1.43 -34.07 23.49
C SER A 297 2.77 -34.65 23.94
N TRP A 298 2.84 -35.09 25.19
CA TRP A 298 4.02 -35.75 25.72
C TRP A 298 3.65 -36.88 26.68
N THR A 299 4.56 -37.85 26.82
CA THR A 299 4.50 -38.89 27.85
C THR A 299 5.89 -39.11 28.45
N TRP A 300 5.91 -39.39 29.75
CA TRP A 300 7.12 -39.82 30.45
C TRP A 300 7.23 -41.34 30.34
N ASP A 301 8.36 -41.81 29.82
CA ASP A 301 8.70 -43.23 29.77
C ASP A 301 9.86 -43.47 30.74
N SER A 302 9.51 -43.87 31.96
CA SER A 302 10.46 -44.24 33.01
C SER A 302 10.39 -45.75 33.21
N ASN A 303 11.18 -46.50 32.46
CA ASN A 303 11.47 -47.89 32.79
C ASN A 303 12.64 -47.90 33.81
N ASP A 304 12.53 -48.72 34.86
CA ASP A 304 13.47 -48.81 36.00
C ASP A 304 14.95 -49.10 35.64
N HIS A 305 15.25 -49.33 34.36
CA HIS A 305 16.60 -49.65 33.86
C HIS A 305 17.11 -48.70 32.78
N GLU A 306 16.34 -47.69 32.36
CA GLU A 306 16.76 -46.74 31.34
C GLU A 306 16.54 -45.29 31.81
N ARG A 307 17.54 -44.42 31.58
CA ARG A 307 17.52 -42.97 31.86
C ARG A 307 16.16 -42.33 31.58
N ASN A 308 15.73 -41.37 32.39
CA ASN A 308 14.49 -40.63 32.22
C ASN A 308 14.29 -40.13 30.76
N ARG A 309 13.20 -40.60 30.13
CA ARG A 309 12.85 -40.25 28.74
C ARG A 309 11.52 -39.53 28.69
N VAL A 310 11.45 -38.51 27.83
CA VAL A 310 10.21 -37.86 27.43
C VAL A 310 9.97 -38.16 25.96
N VAL A 311 8.82 -38.75 25.66
CA VAL A 311 8.35 -38.91 24.28
C VAL A 311 7.46 -37.72 23.99
N LEU A 312 7.91 -36.84 23.09
CA LEU A 312 7.06 -35.78 22.53
C LEU A 312 6.38 -36.30 21.27
N SER A 313 5.11 -35.98 21.08
CA SER A 313 4.36 -36.25 19.87
C SER A 313 3.54 -35.04 19.43
N TRP A 314 3.30 -34.89 18.14
CA TRP A 314 2.50 -33.79 17.60
C TRP A 314 1.57 -34.23 16.49
N ILE A 315 0.49 -33.47 16.34
CA ILE A 315 -0.52 -33.68 15.29
C ILE A 315 -0.29 -32.64 14.19
N TYR A 316 -0.23 -33.10 12.93
CA TYR A 316 -0.06 -32.23 11.77
C TYR A 316 -0.69 -32.89 10.54
N GLY A 317 -1.84 -32.35 10.12
CA GLY A 317 -2.62 -32.84 8.97
C GLY A 317 -3.17 -34.28 9.16
N SER A 318 -4.00 -34.74 8.22
CA SER A 318 -4.46 -36.12 8.18
C SER A 318 -3.50 -36.99 7.36
N THR A 319 -3.08 -38.13 7.93
CA THR A 319 -2.19 -39.11 7.28
C THR A 319 -2.75 -39.66 5.98
N ASP A 320 -4.07 -39.79 5.87
CA ASP A 320 -4.75 -40.43 4.73
C ASP A 320 -4.81 -39.54 3.46
N GLN A 321 -4.45 -38.26 3.58
CA GLN A 321 -4.44 -37.32 2.44
C GLN A 321 -3.03 -37.12 1.84
N MET A 322 -2.00 -37.78 2.37
CA MET A 322 -0.61 -37.64 1.94
C MET A 322 -0.07 -38.94 1.33
N ASN A 323 -0.62 -39.35 0.18
CA ASN A 323 -0.05 -40.44 -0.62
C ASN A 323 1.17 -39.97 -1.43
N GLU A 324 2.25 -40.74 -1.35
CA GLU A 324 3.60 -40.46 -1.90
C GLU A 324 3.70 -40.60 -3.43
N ASN A 325 2.65 -41.05 -4.12
CA ASN A 325 2.75 -41.43 -5.53
C ASN A 325 2.30 -40.30 -6.46
N GLY A 326 3.26 -39.76 -7.22
CA GLY A 326 3.09 -38.71 -8.23
C GLY A 326 2.26 -39.08 -9.47
N MET A 327 1.19 -39.86 -9.35
CA MET A 327 0.28 -40.15 -10.45
C MET A 327 -1.18 -40.03 -10.01
N GLN A 328 -1.88 -39.08 -10.65
CA GLN A 328 -3.33 -38.94 -10.83
C GLN A 328 -4.26 -39.52 -9.75
N VAL A 329 -5.08 -38.67 -9.13
CA VAL A 329 -6.39 -39.12 -8.65
C VAL A 329 -7.46 -38.17 -9.16
N GLY A 330 -8.39 -38.77 -9.90
CA GLY A 330 -9.48 -38.14 -10.59
C GLY A 330 -10.55 -37.57 -9.67
N ARG A 331 -11.33 -36.70 -10.31
CA ARG A 331 -12.59 -36.12 -9.87
C ARG A 331 -13.56 -37.25 -9.50
N HIS A 332 -14.01 -37.29 -8.25
CA HIS A 332 -15.27 -37.93 -7.89
C HIS A 332 -16.07 -37.05 -6.95
N ASP A 333 -17.34 -36.91 -7.33
CA ASP A 333 -18.27 -35.89 -6.90
C ASP A 333 -18.50 -35.89 -5.38
N SER A 334 -18.23 -34.75 -4.76
CA SER A 334 -18.83 -34.37 -3.48
C SER A 334 -18.70 -32.85 -3.30
N LEU A 335 -19.84 -32.17 -3.27
CA LEU A 335 -19.97 -30.79 -2.83
C LEU A 335 -19.56 -30.71 -1.36
N VAL A 336 -18.34 -30.21 -1.15
CA VAL A 336 -17.64 -29.74 0.08
C VAL A 336 -16.24 -30.37 0.08
N SER A 337 -15.36 -29.81 -0.75
CA SER A 337 -13.94 -30.15 -0.76
C SER A 337 -13.18 -29.15 0.11
N ASN A 338 -13.05 -29.45 1.40
CA ASN A 338 -11.95 -28.95 2.23
C ASN A 338 -10.67 -29.68 1.79
N VAL A 339 -10.13 -29.33 0.63
CA VAL A 339 -8.85 -29.88 0.14
C VAL A 339 -7.75 -28.90 0.52
N THR A 340 -7.21 -29.09 1.72
CA THR A 340 -6.01 -28.43 2.21
C THR A 340 -4.77 -29.15 1.68
N THR A 341 -4.52 -29.09 0.37
CA THR A 341 -3.23 -29.56 -0.18
C THR A 341 -2.14 -28.54 0.15
N PHE A 342 -1.58 -28.66 1.35
CA PHE A 342 -0.40 -27.93 1.79
C PHE A 342 0.87 -28.46 1.09
N PRO A 343 1.95 -27.67 1.03
CA PRO A 343 3.18 -28.06 0.34
C PRO A 343 3.69 -29.42 0.83
N ARG A 344 3.85 -30.35 -0.11
CA ARG A 344 4.10 -31.79 0.09
C ARG A 344 5.45 -32.13 0.74
N MET A 345 6.27 -31.14 1.05
CA MET A 345 7.60 -31.30 1.66
C MET A 345 7.78 -30.24 2.74
N VAL A 346 7.35 -30.57 3.96
CA VAL A 346 7.63 -29.79 5.17
C VAL A 346 8.65 -30.50 6.06
N HIS A 347 9.27 -29.75 6.96
CA HIS A 347 10.02 -30.27 8.09
C HIS A 347 9.58 -29.56 9.36
N PHE A 348 9.74 -30.24 10.49
CA PHE A 348 9.45 -29.71 11.81
C PHE A 348 10.76 -29.23 12.43
N ASP A 349 10.86 -27.93 12.69
CA ASP A 349 11.94 -27.30 13.46
C ASP A 349 11.51 -27.29 14.93
N ILE A 350 12.11 -28.16 15.73
CA ILE A 350 11.79 -28.39 17.13
C ILE A 350 12.89 -27.77 17.99
N VAL A 351 12.52 -26.87 18.89
CA VAL A 351 13.43 -26.26 19.86
C VAL A 351 12.98 -26.65 21.26
N ILE A 352 13.91 -27.19 22.05
CA ILE A 352 13.68 -27.59 23.43
C ILE A 352 14.60 -26.79 24.32
N ASN A 353 14.02 -26.00 25.22
CA ASN A 353 14.76 -25.15 26.15
C ASN A 353 14.40 -25.53 27.60
N PRO A 354 15.38 -25.64 28.51
CA PRO A 354 15.09 -25.81 29.92
C PRO A 354 14.38 -24.56 30.47
N LEU A 355 13.30 -24.74 31.22
CA LEU A 355 12.66 -23.66 31.98
C LEU A 355 13.45 -23.47 33.28
N VAL A 356 13.96 -22.27 33.51
CA VAL A 356 14.77 -21.96 34.70
C VAL A 356 13.91 -22.09 35.95
N THR A 357 14.03 -23.21 36.66
CA THR A 357 13.58 -23.35 38.05
C THR A 357 14.75 -23.03 38.97
N ILE A 358 14.52 -22.17 39.97
CA ILE A 358 15.54 -21.53 40.83
C ILE A 358 16.37 -22.54 41.66
N SER A 359 16.05 -23.84 41.62
CA SER A 359 16.59 -24.84 42.55
C SER A 359 17.38 -26.01 41.94
N GLN A 360 17.56 -26.13 40.61
CA GLN A 360 18.21 -27.31 40.03
C GLN A 360 19.24 -26.99 38.94
N TYR A 361 20.51 -26.85 39.33
CA TYR A 361 21.67 -26.65 38.44
C TYR A 361 21.81 -27.77 37.39
N GLN A 362 21.34 -28.99 37.71
CA GLN A 362 21.33 -30.14 36.79
C GLN A 362 20.40 -29.96 35.57
N CYS A 363 19.40 -29.09 35.66
CA CYS A 363 18.46 -28.80 34.57
C CYS A 363 19.01 -27.80 33.55
N GLN A 364 20.11 -27.11 33.86
CA GLN A 364 20.70 -26.07 33.01
C GLN A 364 21.63 -26.61 31.92
N PHE A 365 22.00 -27.91 31.98
CA PHE A 365 23.02 -28.50 31.09
C PHE A 365 22.48 -29.18 29.83
N LEU A 366 21.20 -29.01 29.51
CA LEU A 366 20.73 -29.30 28.16
C LEU A 366 20.92 -28.02 27.32
N ASP A 367 22.04 -27.94 26.61
CA ASP A 367 22.17 -27.03 25.46
C ASP A 367 20.90 -27.16 24.62
N GLY A 368 20.26 -26.02 24.34
CA GLY A 368 18.96 -25.98 23.65
C GLY A 368 18.95 -26.94 22.47
N GLN A 369 18.19 -28.02 22.57
CA GLN A 369 18.21 -29.05 21.54
C GLN A 369 17.34 -28.56 20.40
N ARG A 370 17.99 -28.23 19.27
CA ARG A 370 17.31 -28.02 18.00
C ARG A 370 17.31 -29.30 17.20
N ARG A 371 16.13 -29.78 16.82
CA ARG A 371 15.98 -30.96 15.94
C ARG A 371 15.16 -30.59 14.73
N VAL A 372 15.64 -31.00 13.55
CA VAL A 372 14.91 -30.87 12.29
C VAL A 372 14.42 -32.26 11.90
N MET A 373 13.10 -32.43 11.88
CA MET A 373 12.46 -33.71 11.56
C MET A 373 11.72 -33.63 10.23
N THR A 374 11.73 -34.71 9.46
CA THR A 374 10.98 -34.77 8.20
C THR A 374 9.47 -34.81 8.46
N TRP A 375 8.67 -34.47 7.43
CA TRP A 375 7.22 -34.51 7.48
C TRP A 375 6.60 -35.86 7.87
N THR A 376 7.33 -36.97 7.89
CA THR A 376 6.83 -38.30 8.30
C THR A 376 6.93 -38.56 9.80
N HIS A 377 7.80 -37.83 10.50
CA HIS A 377 7.97 -37.99 11.95
C HIS A 377 6.82 -37.30 12.68
N ARG A 378 6.24 -38.00 13.67
CA ARG A 378 5.18 -37.47 14.55
C ARG A 378 5.55 -37.52 16.02
N SER A 379 6.75 -38.01 16.33
CA SER A 379 7.25 -38.06 17.69
C SER A 379 8.78 -37.98 17.73
N VAL A 380 9.29 -37.57 18.88
CA VAL A 380 10.72 -37.54 19.18
C VAL A 380 10.98 -37.89 20.64
N ILE A 381 12.02 -38.68 20.88
CA ILE A 381 12.47 -39.03 22.24
C ILE A 381 13.54 -38.04 22.69
N ILE A 382 13.34 -37.46 23.87
CA ILE A 382 14.29 -36.61 24.58
C ILE A 382 14.80 -37.37 25.79
N TYR A 383 16.12 -37.39 25.95
CA TYR A 383 16.76 -37.89 27.15
C TYR A 383 16.99 -36.72 28.10
N VAL A 384 16.40 -36.81 29.29
CA VAL A 384 16.52 -35.76 30.30
C VAL A 384 17.39 -36.21 31.46
N PRO A 385 18.27 -35.34 31.98
CA PRO A 385 19.19 -35.69 33.07
C PRO A 385 18.45 -35.92 34.39
N ASN A 386 17.34 -35.23 34.62
CA ASN A 386 16.52 -35.33 35.82
C ASN A 386 15.04 -35.17 35.45
N GLU A 387 14.20 -35.92 36.14
CA GLU A 387 12.74 -35.95 36.01
C GLU A 387 12.04 -34.72 36.60
N HIS A 388 12.72 -33.97 37.46
CA HIS A 388 12.22 -32.73 38.06
C HIS A 388 12.49 -31.47 37.22
N CYS A 389 13.10 -31.63 36.05
CA CYS A 389 13.35 -30.52 35.15
C CYS A 389 12.11 -30.23 34.29
N ASN A 390 11.75 -28.94 34.21
CA ASN A 390 10.68 -28.46 33.36
C ASN A 390 11.25 -27.93 32.04
N TYR A 391 10.54 -28.17 30.93
CA TYR A 391 11.03 -27.82 29.59
C TYR A 391 9.98 -27.07 28.78
N GLY A 392 10.42 -26.05 28.05
CA GLY A 392 9.64 -25.41 27.00
C GLY A 392 9.96 -26.08 25.67
N VAL A 393 8.92 -26.52 24.98
CA VAL A 393 9.03 -27.13 23.66
C VAL A 393 8.34 -26.21 22.66
N GLU A 394 9.03 -25.91 21.58
CA GLU A 394 8.54 -25.09 20.49
C GLU A 394 8.66 -25.87 19.18
N ILE A 395 7.57 -26.02 18.44
CA ILE A 395 7.57 -26.68 17.13
C ILE A 395 7.11 -25.68 16.08
N THR A 396 7.93 -25.51 15.03
CA THR A 396 7.62 -24.68 13.87
C THR A 396 7.64 -25.55 12.62
N VAL A 397 6.62 -25.45 11.78
CA VAL A 397 6.56 -26.15 10.50
C VAL A 397 7.21 -25.28 9.44
N VAL A 398 8.09 -25.86 8.64
CA VAL A 398 8.85 -25.14 7.62
C VAL A 398 8.74 -25.89 6.30
N ASP A 399 8.40 -25.19 5.22
CA ASP A 399 8.30 -25.81 3.90
C ASP A 399 9.61 -25.78 3.10
N SER A 400 9.59 -26.36 1.91
CA SER A 400 10.73 -26.38 0.98
C SER A 400 11.17 -24.99 0.49
N ARG A 401 10.35 -23.94 0.65
CA ARG A 401 10.69 -22.54 0.37
C ARG A 401 11.17 -21.80 1.62
N ASN A 402 11.40 -22.51 2.73
CA ASN A 402 11.82 -21.95 4.01
C ASN A 402 10.80 -20.96 4.61
N ARG A 403 9.52 -21.05 4.23
CA ARG A 403 8.43 -20.31 4.87
C ARG A 403 8.04 -21.03 6.16
N ARG A 404 7.90 -20.27 7.24
CA ARG A 404 7.67 -20.80 8.59
C ARG A 404 6.22 -20.59 9.01
N SER A 405 5.62 -21.60 9.63
CA SER A 405 4.35 -21.47 10.35
C SER A 405 4.51 -20.59 11.59
N THR A 406 3.39 -20.25 12.22
CA THR A 406 3.42 -19.83 13.62
C THR A 406 3.99 -20.97 14.49
N THR A 407 4.73 -20.62 15.53
CA THR A 407 5.36 -21.59 16.43
C THR A 407 4.36 -22.05 17.49
N THR A 408 4.09 -23.36 17.54
CA THR A 408 3.28 -23.97 18.61
C THR A 408 4.18 -24.25 19.80
N LYS A 409 3.76 -23.83 20.99
CA LYS A 409 4.55 -23.95 22.22
C LYS A 409 3.82 -24.81 23.25
N THR A 410 4.55 -25.67 23.97
CA THR A 410 4.04 -26.42 25.12
C THR A 410 5.08 -26.50 26.22
N GLN A 411 4.65 -26.87 27.42
CA GLN A 411 5.52 -27.09 28.57
C GLN A 411 5.44 -28.55 29.01
N VAL A 412 6.60 -29.17 29.18
CA VAL A 412 6.75 -30.51 29.76
C VAL A 412 7.03 -30.33 31.24
N ILE A 413 6.09 -30.78 32.07
CA ILE A 413 6.14 -30.68 33.54
C ILE A 413 5.75 -32.04 34.11
N ARG A 414 6.50 -32.57 35.08
CA ARG A 414 6.19 -33.84 35.73
C ARG A 414 5.12 -33.64 36.82
N TYR A 415 4.17 -34.57 36.90
CA TYR A 415 2.89 -34.41 37.59
C TYR A 415 2.96 -34.12 39.10
N ASP A 416 4.05 -34.50 39.78
CA ASP A 416 4.18 -34.26 41.23
C ASP A 416 4.21 -32.78 41.58
N GLU A 417 4.66 -31.89 40.69
CA GLU A 417 4.59 -30.43 40.90
C GLU A 417 3.22 -29.84 40.55
N LYS A 418 2.45 -30.47 39.66
CA LYS A 418 1.09 -30.03 39.31
C LYS A 418 0.13 -30.20 40.49
N TYR A 419 0.36 -31.22 41.32
CA TYR A 419 -0.43 -31.50 42.52
C TYR A 419 -0.20 -30.53 43.69
N GLN A 420 0.90 -29.78 43.70
CA GLN A 420 1.04 -28.66 44.64
C GLN A 420 0.23 -27.43 44.22
N MET A 421 -0.31 -27.37 43.00
CA MET A 421 -1.29 -26.36 42.61
C MET A 421 -2.74 -26.86 42.62
N PHE A 422 -3.02 -28.15 42.43
CA PHE A 422 -4.38 -28.69 42.55
C PHE A 422 -4.38 -30.12 43.14
N LEU A 423 -5.02 -30.28 44.30
CA LEU A 423 -5.02 -31.43 45.22
C LEU A 423 -5.38 -32.82 44.63
N SER A 424 -4.63 -33.82 45.13
CA SER A 424 -4.83 -35.29 45.27
C SER A 424 -5.68 -36.12 44.27
N GLY A 425 -5.08 -37.18 43.70
CA GLY A 425 -5.79 -38.38 43.19
C GLY A 425 -5.04 -39.17 42.10
N GLY A 426 -4.36 -40.26 42.47
CA GLY A 426 -3.37 -40.96 41.63
C GLY A 426 -3.89 -41.72 40.40
N GLY A 427 -2.96 -41.95 39.46
CA GLY A 427 -3.08 -42.84 38.31
C GLY A 427 -2.50 -42.23 37.03
N SER A 428 -1.52 -42.91 36.41
CA SER A 428 -1.00 -42.74 35.03
C SER A 428 -1.25 -41.37 34.36
N SER A 429 -0.21 -40.56 34.24
CA SER A 429 -0.38 -39.14 33.99
C SER A 429 -0.14 -38.72 32.53
N THR A 430 -1.21 -38.58 31.75
CA THR A 430 -1.23 -38.01 30.39
C THR A 430 -1.63 -36.55 30.42
N GLY A 431 -0.75 -35.63 30.00
CA GLY A 431 -1.08 -34.22 29.82
C GLY A 431 -1.59 -33.92 28.40
N VAL A 432 -2.83 -33.44 28.27
CA VAL A 432 -3.37 -32.88 27.01
C VAL A 432 -3.71 -31.41 27.26
N VAL A 433 -3.24 -30.51 26.42
CA VAL A 433 -3.65 -29.09 26.43
C VAL A 433 -4.33 -28.79 25.10
N ARG A 434 -5.66 -28.85 25.06
CA ARG A 434 -6.43 -28.37 23.90
C ARG A 434 -6.49 -26.85 23.93
N PHE A 435 -5.89 -26.21 22.93
CA PHE A 435 -6.24 -24.84 22.59
C PHE A 435 -7.42 -24.87 21.60
N HIS A 436 -8.59 -24.42 22.06
CA HIS A 436 -9.64 -23.98 21.15
C HIS A 436 -9.29 -22.57 20.68
N PHE A 437 -9.02 -22.42 19.39
CA PHE A 437 -9.01 -21.12 18.73
C PHE A 437 -10.40 -20.89 18.13
N GLU A 438 -11.07 -19.82 18.57
CA GLU A 438 -12.15 -19.16 17.81
C GLU A 438 -11.55 -18.22 16.76
#